data_AF-A0A949D1K9-F1
#
_entry.id   AF-A0A949D1K9-F1
#
_cell.length_a   1.000
_cell.length_b   1.000
_cell.length_c   1.000
_cell.angle_alpha   90.00
_cell.angle_beta   90.00
_cell.angle_gamma   90.00
#
_symmetry.space_group_name_H-M   'P 1'
#
loop_
_entity.id
_entity.type
_entity.pdbx_description
1 polymer ?
#
loop_
_entity_poly.entity_id
_entity_poly.type
_entity_poly.pdbx_seq_one_letter_code
_entity_poly.pdbx_strand_id
1 'polypeptide(L)'
;MKKHWHWWFTLLFIWALAYDLAVWGAAGRLPGIGEHLQASAQRQALLAHIYMSAGGELDAAVPMLDDWGTQRAQIALSEGFTRIKEDPMVSMDLIFSNTWNSTHATLKFMYWAAPVFGVIALVLWSRRPKKISLISGR
;
A
#
# COMPACT_ATOMS: atom_id res chain seq x y z
N MET A 1 -4.21 7.97 28.27
CA MET A 1 -3.95 8.16 26.82
C MET A 1 -3.19 6.98 26.16
N LYS A 2 -2.08 6.48 26.73
CA LYS A 2 -1.27 5.37 26.14
C LYS A 2 -2.04 4.06 25.88
N LYS A 3 -3.15 3.82 26.60
CA LYS A 3 -3.98 2.60 26.48
C LYS A 3 -4.57 2.40 25.08
N HIS A 4 -4.86 3.48 24.34
CA HIS A 4 -5.51 3.41 23.01
C HIS A 4 -4.53 3.60 21.84
N TRP A 5 -3.22 3.66 22.08
CA TRP A 5 -2.23 3.85 21.01
C TRP A 5 -2.25 2.73 19.98
N HIS A 6 -2.44 1.47 20.41
CA HIS A 6 -2.56 0.36 19.47
C HIS A 6 -3.70 0.55 18.48
N TRP A 7 -4.83 1.13 18.89
CA TRP A 7 -5.95 1.44 17.99
C TRP A 7 -5.57 2.49 16.96
N TRP A 8 -4.90 3.57 17.38
CA TRP A 8 -4.44 4.60 16.44
C TRP A 8 -3.48 4.04 15.39
N PHE A 9 -2.48 3.25 15.80
CA PHE A 9 -1.55 2.63 14.85
C PHE A 9 -2.22 1.55 13.99
N THR A 10 -3.21 0.84 14.51
CA THR A 10 -4.00 -0.10 13.71
C THR A 10 -4.82 0.64 12.65
N LEU A 11 -5.44 1.76 13.01
CA LEU A 11 -6.18 2.59 12.05
C LEU A 11 -5.25 3.19 10.99
N LEU A 12 -4.07 3.67 11.37
CA LEU A 12 -3.06 4.16 10.42
C LEU A 12 -2.55 3.05 9.50
N PHE A 13 -2.34 1.84 10.04
CA PHE A 13 -2.01 0.66 9.25
C PHE A 13 -3.09 0.33 8.24
N ILE A 14 -4.36 0.22 8.68
CA ILE A 14 -5.49 -0.07 7.81
C ILE A 14 -5.62 1.01 6.73
N TRP A 15 -5.46 2.27 7.09
CA TRP A 15 -5.54 3.39 6.16
C TRP A 15 -4.45 3.33 5.09
N ALA A 16 -3.18 3.15 5.49
CA ALA A 16 -2.06 3.05 4.56
C ALA A 16 -2.20 1.81 3.67
N LEU A 17 -2.58 0.67 4.24
CA LEU A 17 -2.81 -0.56 3.50
C LEU A 17 -3.95 -0.41 2.48
N ALA A 18 -5.09 0.17 2.88
CA ALA A 18 -6.21 0.39 1.96
C ALA A 18 -5.82 1.34 0.82
N TYR A 19 -5.05 2.39 1.12
CA TYR A 19 -4.50 3.28 0.12
C TYR A 19 -3.60 2.53 -0.87
N ASP A 20 -2.65 1.72 -0.37
CA ASP A 20 -1.73 0.97 -1.22
C ASP A 20 -2.46 -0.07 -2.07
N LEU A 21 -3.44 -0.79 -1.51
CA LEU A 21 -4.22 -1.77 -2.26
C LEU A 21 -5.00 -1.11 -3.40
N ALA A 22 -5.69 0.01 -3.13
CA ALA A 22 -6.45 0.70 -4.17
C ALA A 22 -5.54 1.30 -5.25
N VAL A 23 -4.44 1.96 -4.87
CA VAL A 23 -3.59 2.65 -5.86
C VAL A 23 -2.67 1.69 -6.59
N TRP A 24 -2.02 0.74 -5.91
CA TRP A 24 -1.17 -0.25 -6.57
C TRP A 24 -1.98 -1.32 -7.31
N GLY A 25 -3.14 -1.73 -6.79
CA GLY A 25 -4.07 -2.62 -7.49
C GLY A 25 -4.45 -2.05 -8.86
N ALA A 26 -4.91 -0.80 -8.89
CA ALA A 26 -5.19 -0.09 -10.13
C ALA A 26 -3.95 0.16 -10.99
N ALA A 27 -2.78 0.49 -10.39
CA ALA A 27 -1.53 0.69 -11.14
C ALA A 27 -1.13 -0.53 -11.96
N GLY A 28 -1.34 -1.74 -11.41
CA GLY A 28 -1.10 -3.00 -12.10
C GLY A 28 -2.00 -3.24 -13.32
N ARG A 29 -3.10 -2.50 -13.48
CA ARG A 29 -4.03 -2.61 -14.61
C ARG A 29 -4.02 -1.40 -15.55
N LEU A 30 -3.11 -0.45 -15.33
CA LEU A 30 -3.05 0.74 -16.17
C LEU A 30 -2.78 0.39 -17.64
N PRO A 31 -3.55 0.94 -18.61
CA PRO A 31 -3.38 0.62 -20.02
C PRO A 31 -1.96 0.91 -20.52
N GLY A 32 -1.31 -0.11 -21.07
CA GLY A 32 0.01 0.00 -21.70
C GLY A 32 1.21 0.06 -20.75
N ILE A 33 1.02 0.03 -19.44
CA ILE A 33 2.13 -0.06 -18.46
C ILE A 33 1.89 -1.03 -17.31
N GLY A 34 0.64 -1.41 -17.03
CA GLY A 34 0.28 -2.20 -15.86
C GLY A 34 0.98 -3.56 -15.83
N GLU A 35 0.98 -4.28 -16.95
CA GLU A 35 1.67 -5.57 -17.07
C GLU A 35 3.19 -5.43 -16.87
N HIS A 36 3.79 -4.39 -17.42
CA HIS A 36 5.21 -4.06 -17.24
C HIS A 36 5.53 -3.77 -15.77
N LEU A 37 4.67 -3.00 -15.10
CA LEU A 37 4.78 -2.71 -13.68
C LEU A 37 4.65 -3.97 -12.83
N GLN A 38 3.67 -4.84 -13.09
CA GLN A 38 3.52 -6.10 -12.36
C GLN A 38 4.75 -7.01 -12.52
N ALA A 39 5.25 -7.17 -13.75
CA ALA A 39 6.42 -7.99 -14.03
C ALA A 39 7.71 -7.41 -13.40
N SER A 40 7.85 -6.08 -13.36
CA SER A 40 8.96 -5.42 -12.64
C SER A 40 8.81 -5.59 -11.12
N ALA A 41 7.61 -5.37 -10.57
CA ALA A 41 7.29 -5.55 -9.15
C ALA A 41 7.62 -6.96 -8.66
N GLN A 42 7.21 -7.99 -9.39
CA GLN A 42 7.47 -9.38 -9.02
C GLN A 42 8.97 -9.68 -8.85
N ARG A 43 9.84 -8.97 -9.58
CA ARG A 43 11.30 -9.19 -9.55
C ARG A 43 12.04 -8.28 -8.58
N GLN A 44 11.59 -7.03 -8.43
CA GLN A 44 12.36 -5.98 -7.74
C GLN A 44 11.68 -5.44 -6.48
N ALA A 45 10.35 -5.55 -6.37
CA ALA A 45 9.58 -4.95 -5.30
C ALA A 45 8.43 -5.87 -4.88
N LEU A 46 8.76 -6.94 -4.14
CA LEU A 46 7.80 -7.95 -3.70
C LEU A 46 6.58 -7.35 -2.98
N LEU A 47 6.77 -6.31 -2.17
CA LEU A 47 5.67 -5.66 -1.46
C LEU A 47 4.72 -4.94 -2.43
N ALA A 48 5.24 -4.28 -3.46
CA ALA A 48 4.42 -3.67 -4.51
C ALA A 48 3.63 -4.74 -5.27
N HIS A 49 4.26 -5.89 -5.56
CA HIS A 49 3.59 -7.02 -6.20
C HIS A 49 2.43 -7.57 -5.33
N ILE A 50 2.65 -7.71 -4.03
CA ILE A 50 1.60 -8.11 -3.08
C ILE A 50 0.45 -7.11 -3.13
N TYR A 51 0.72 -5.81 -3.06
CA TYR A 51 -0.33 -4.79 -3.12
C TYR A 51 -1.07 -4.78 -4.45
N MET A 52 -0.37 -4.95 -5.59
CA MET A 52 -0.99 -5.09 -6.90
C MET A 52 -1.93 -6.31 -6.96
N SER A 53 -1.47 -7.47 -6.51
CA SER A 53 -2.27 -8.70 -6.55
C SER A 53 -3.50 -8.63 -5.64
N ALA A 54 -3.33 -8.17 -4.40
CA ALA A 54 -4.41 -8.11 -3.42
C ALA A 54 -5.38 -6.95 -3.71
N GLY A 55 -4.86 -5.82 -4.20
CA GLY A 55 -5.65 -4.71 -4.70
C GLY A 55 -6.48 -5.11 -5.90
N GLY A 56 -5.92 -5.95 -6.78
CA GLY A 56 -6.62 -6.51 -7.93
C GLY A 56 -7.96 -7.16 -7.57
N GLU A 57 -7.94 -8.01 -6.54
CA GLU A 57 -9.12 -8.67 -5.97
C GLU A 57 -10.07 -7.70 -5.25
N LEU A 58 -9.52 -6.70 -4.55
CA LEU A 58 -10.31 -5.69 -3.84
C LEU A 58 -11.13 -4.84 -4.80
N ASP A 59 -10.54 -4.45 -5.92
CA ASP A 59 -11.19 -3.62 -6.93
C ASP A 59 -12.32 -4.38 -7.65
N ALA A 60 -12.16 -5.70 -7.84
CA ALA A 60 -13.25 -6.55 -8.33
C ALA A 60 -14.44 -6.60 -7.37
N ALA A 61 -14.19 -6.51 -6.06
CA ALA A 61 -15.22 -6.47 -5.03
C ALA A 61 -15.82 -5.06 -4.83
N VAL A 62 -15.05 -4.00 -5.08
CA VAL A 62 -15.44 -2.60 -4.82
C VAL A 62 -15.05 -1.71 -6.01
N PRO A 63 -15.88 -1.65 -7.07
CA PRO A 63 -15.54 -0.92 -8.31
C PRO A 63 -15.25 0.57 -8.11
N MET A 64 -15.87 1.21 -7.10
CA MET A 64 -15.60 2.61 -6.76
C MET A 64 -14.13 2.86 -6.37
N LEU A 65 -13.45 1.86 -5.79
CA LEU A 65 -12.03 1.96 -5.47
C LEU A 65 -11.15 1.86 -6.70
N ASP A 66 -11.58 1.13 -7.73
CA ASP A 66 -10.83 0.97 -8.98
C ASP A 66 -10.72 2.31 -9.73
N ASP A 67 -11.83 3.02 -9.90
CA ASP A 67 -11.85 4.33 -10.59
C ASP A 67 -10.97 5.35 -9.86
N TRP A 68 -11.12 5.43 -8.54
CA TRP A 68 -10.35 6.33 -7.69
C TRP A 68 -8.86 5.96 -7.70
N GLY A 69 -8.54 4.67 -7.57
CA GLY A 69 -7.19 4.12 -7.58
C GLY A 69 -6.51 4.36 -8.92
N THR A 70 -7.22 4.15 -10.03
CA THR A 70 -6.75 4.38 -11.40
C THR A 70 -6.40 5.84 -11.62
N GLN A 71 -7.31 6.76 -11.25
CA GLN A 71 -7.04 8.18 -11.35
C GLN A 71 -5.81 8.58 -10.51
N ARG A 72 -5.71 8.06 -9.29
CA ARG A 72 -4.58 8.36 -8.39
C ARG A 72 -3.26 7.81 -8.91
N ALA A 73 -3.25 6.58 -9.43
CA ALA A 73 -2.08 5.93 -10.00
C ALA A 73 -1.62 6.64 -11.28
N GLN A 74 -2.55 7.06 -12.14
CA GLN A 74 -2.23 7.87 -13.33
C GLN A 74 -1.56 9.18 -12.95
N ILE A 75 -2.09 9.92 -11.97
CA ILE A 75 -1.48 11.17 -11.52
C ILE A 75 -0.11 10.92 -10.89
N ALA A 76 0.03 9.88 -10.06
CA ALA A 76 1.28 9.55 -9.40
C ALA A 76 2.41 9.23 -10.39
N LEU A 77 2.09 8.50 -11.45
CA LEU A 77 3.09 7.92 -12.35
C LEU A 77 3.19 8.62 -13.70
N SER A 78 2.34 9.63 -13.99
CA SER A 78 2.20 10.30 -15.29
C SER A 78 3.53 10.74 -15.91
N GLU A 79 4.38 11.40 -15.12
CA GLU A 79 5.68 11.89 -15.56
C GLU A 79 6.69 10.78 -15.86
N GLY A 80 6.51 9.61 -15.24
CA GLY A 80 7.34 8.42 -15.44
C GLY A 80 6.88 7.50 -16.57
N PHE A 81 5.66 7.68 -17.10
CA PHE A 81 5.05 6.75 -18.07
C PHE A 81 5.91 6.50 -19.30
N THR A 82 6.47 7.55 -19.89
CA THR A 82 7.33 7.41 -21.07
C THR A 82 8.54 6.54 -20.77
N ARG A 83 9.23 6.81 -19.66
CA ARG A 83 10.42 6.05 -19.25
C ARG A 83 10.09 4.61 -18.86
N ILE A 84 8.96 4.38 -18.20
CA ILE A 84 8.46 3.04 -17.85
C ILE A 84 8.14 2.22 -19.10
N LYS A 85 7.59 2.85 -20.14
CA LYS A 85 7.32 2.19 -21.43
C LYS A 85 8.60 1.87 -22.20
N GLU A 86 9.56 2.78 -22.19
CA GLU A 86 10.86 2.60 -22.85
C GLU A 86 11.71 1.53 -22.16
N ASP A 87 11.67 1.47 -20.83
CA ASP A 87 12.45 0.53 -20.03
C ASP A 87 11.62 -0.12 -18.90
N PRO A 88 10.77 -1.10 -19.25
CA PRO A 88 9.94 -1.84 -18.31
C PRO A 88 10.73 -2.60 -17.23
N MET A 89 11.99 -2.92 -17.49
CA MET A 89 12.77 -3.78 -16.60
C MET A 89 13.22 -3.04 -15.34
N VAL A 90 13.38 -1.73 -15.40
CA VAL A 90 13.84 -0.89 -14.29
C VAL A 90 12.72 -0.05 -13.67
N SER A 91 11.46 -0.33 -14.01
CA SER A 91 10.33 0.53 -13.62
C SER A 91 10.18 0.70 -12.10
N MET A 92 10.35 -0.36 -11.32
CA MET A 92 10.29 -0.25 -9.85
C MET A 92 11.45 0.56 -9.29
N ASP A 93 12.67 0.31 -9.77
CA ASP A 93 13.84 1.11 -9.38
C ASP A 93 13.62 2.59 -9.72
N LEU A 94 13.09 2.88 -10.91
CA LEU A 94 12.77 4.24 -11.34
C LEU A 94 11.74 4.91 -10.43
N ILE A 95 10.66 4.20 -10.07
CA ILE A 95 9.60 4.68 -9.18
C ILE A 95 10.17 5.00 -7.79
N PHE A 96 10.98 4.11 -7.23
CA PHE A 96 11.50 4.31 -5.87
C PHE A 96 12.70 5.27 -5.78
N SER A 97 13.49 5.43 -6.85
CA SER A 97 14.63 6.35 -6.89
C SER A 97 14.23 7.80 -7.18
N ASN A 98 13.10 8.03 -7.85
CA ASN A 98 12.65 9.38 -8.22
C ASN A 98 11.45 9.84 -7.40
N THR A 99 11.20 11.15 -7.43
CA THR A 99 9.96 11.75 -6.93
C THR A 99 9.50 12.77 -7.95
N TRP A 100 8.41 12.45 -8.65
CA TRP A 100 7.93 13.24 -9.78
C TRP A 100 6.99 14.35 -9.31
N ASN A 101 5.98 13.97 -8.54
CA ASN A 101 5.01 14.91 -8.00
C ASN A 101 4.61 14.56 -6.56
N SER A 102 3.79 15.42 -5.96
CA SER A 102 3.29 15.25 -4.59
C SER A 102 2.47 13.97 -4.41
N THR A 103 1.74 13.55 -5.44
CA THR A 103 0.98 12.30 -5.43
C THR A 103 1.92 11.10 -5.42
N HIS A 104 2.98 11.13 -6.21
CA HIS A 104 4.04 10.12 -6.19
C HIS A 104 4.75 10.07 -4.83
N ALA A 105 5.07 11.22 -4.24
CA ALA A 105 5.65 11.28 -2.90
C ALA A 105 4.73 10.64 -1.85
N THR A 106 3.43 10.89 -1.95
CA THR A 106 2.41 10.28 -1.09
C THR A 106 2.35 8.76 -1.28
N LEU A 107 2.39 8.29 -2.53
CA LEU A 107 2.40 6.86 -2.85
C LEU A 107 3.61 6.15 -2.22
N LYS A 108 4.82 6.73 -2.35
CA LYS A 108 6.04 6.19 -1.73
C LYS A 108 5.99 6.20 -0.21
N PHE A 109 5.41 7.25 0.37
CA PHE A 109 5.23 7.33 1.81
C PHE A 109 4.28 6.23 2.30
N MET A 110 3.11 6.09 1.68
CA MET A 110 2.10 5.09 2.08
C MET A 110 2.63 3.67 1.94
N TYR A 111 3.34 3.40 0.84
CA TYR A 111 3.99 2.11 0.57
C TYR A 111 4.81 1.58 1.75
N TRP A 112 5.58 2.45 2.40
CA TRP A 112 6.37 2.09 3.59
C TRP A 112 5.60 2.29 4.90
N ALA A 113 4.61 3.18 4.94
CA ALA A 113 3.80 3.43 6.13
C ALA A 113 3.02 2.18 6.54
N ALA A 114 2.48 1.41 5.58
CA ALA A 114 1.73 0.18 5.87
C ALA A 114 2.55 -0.84 6.69
N PRO A 115 3.72 -1.34 6.25
CA PRO A 115 4.49 -2.30 7.05
C PRO A 115 4.98 -1.70 8.37
N VAL A 116 5.38 -0.43 8.40
CA VAL A 116 5.86 0.24 9.61
C VAL A 116 4.75 0.33 10.67
N PHE A 117 3.57 0.82 10.30
CA PHE A 117 2.44 0.91 11.21
C PHE A 117 1.90 -0.45 11.61
N GLY A 118 1.92 -1.45 10.70
CA GLY A 118 1.56 -2.82 11.01
C GLY A 118 2.45 -3.41 12.11
N VAL A 119 3.77 -3.25 12.00
CA VAL A 119 4.73 -3.72 13.03
C VAL A 119 4.51 -2.99 14.36
N ILE A 120 4.35 -1.67 14.35
CA ILE A 120 4.10 -0.89 15.57
C ILE A 120 2.79 -1.31 16.24
N ALA A 121 1.72 -1.48 15.45
CA ALA A 121 0.43 -1.94 15.93
C ALA A 121 0.54 -3.32 16.61
N LEU A 122 1.24 -4.27 15.99
CA LEU A 122 1.49 -5.59 16.56
C LEU A 122 2.25 -5.53 17.88
N VAL A 123 3.31 -4.73 17.96
CA VAL A 123 4.10 -4.55 19.18
C VAL A 123 3.24 -3.97 20.30
N LEU A 124 2.48 -2.91 20.02
CA LEU A 124 1.61 -2.27 21.01
C LEU A 124 0.46 -3.17 21.44
N TRP A 125 -0.09 -3.96 20.50
CA TRP A 125 -1.14 -4.92 20.78
C TRP A 125 -0.64 -6.07 21.67
N SER A 126 0.58 -6.56 21.44
CA SER A 126 1.22 -7.60 22.26
C SER A 126 1.50 -7.10 23.69
N ARG A 127 1.94 -5.84 23.83
CA ARG A 127 2.25 -5.21 25.12
C ARG A 127 1.01 -4.68 25.88
N ARG A 128 -0.20 -4.91 25.38
CA ARG A 128 -1.42 -4.40 26.03
C ARG A 128 -1.63 -5.08 27.39
N PRO A 129 -1.98 -4.33 28.45
CA PRO A 129 -2.30 -4.93 29.74
C PRO A 129 -3.58 -5.76 29.60
N LYS A 130 -3.46 -7.09 29.76
CA LYS A 130 -4.59 -8.02 29.74
C LYS A 130 -5.33 -7.89 31.08
N LYS A 131 -6.64 -7.67 31.04
CA LYS A 131 -7.46 -7.72 32.25
C LYS A 131 -7.51 -9.17 32.74
N ILE A 132 -6.89 -9.45 33.89
CA ILE A 132 -7.04 -10.74 34.56
C ILE A 132 -8.38 -10.68 35.30
N SER A 133 -9.39 -11.36 34.76
CA SER A 133 -10.65 -11.60 35.44
C SER A 133 -10.44 -12.78 36.38
N LEU A 134 -10.29 -12.54 37.68
CA LEU A 134 -10.42 -13.61 38.67
C LEU A 134 -11.89 -14.01 38.66
N ILE A 135 -12.19 -15.24 38.21
CA ILE A 135 -13.46 -15.89 38.54
C ILE A 135 -13.48 -15.98 40.05
N SER A 136 -14.19 -15.06 40.73
CA SER A 136 -14.45 -15.22 42.15
C SER A 136 -15.39 -16.42 42.27
N GLY A 137 -14.85 -17.52 42.78
CA GLY A 137 -15.62 -18.71 43.14
C GLY A 137 -16.77 -18.30 44.04
N ARG A 138 -17.94 -18.83 43.71
CA ARG A 138 -19.11 -18.86 44.58
C ARG A 138 -18.86 -19.79 45.75
#